data_AF-A0A8T5L8G0-F1
#
_entry.id   AF-A0A8T5L8G0-F1
#
_cell.length_a   1.000
_cell.length_b   1.000
_cell.length_c   1.000
_cell.angle_alpha   90.00
_cell.angle_beta   90.00
_cell.angle_gamma   90.00
#
_symmetry.space_group_name_H-M   'P 1'
#
loop_
_entity.id
_entity.type
_entity.pdbx_description
1 polymer ?
#
loop_
_entity_poly.entity_id
_entity_poly.type
_entity_poly.pdbx_seq_one_letter_code
_entity_poly.pdbx_strand_id
1 'polypeptide(L)'
;MSNKKGSERILSIWNLVIWIMVGLAFVIGIYAFNNVKTDARAIEADLLALKLINCVVDYPTLNPNFLVDFGSDEKAREFLKRECKLVDSGNVDNGLRGKLFAKVKITKVSGGFERNFYYGDNSKELDCNMQIEGVSPCFTKTFHAKHNNEDYEVEIKSLSNNLGDG
;
A
#
# COMPACT_ATOMS: atom_id res chain seq x y z
N MET A 1 -25.74 -35.40 -58.69
CA MET A 1 -24.38 -34.89 -58.39
C MET A 1 -24.50 -33.57 -57.65
N SER A 2 -24.15 -33.61 -56.36
CA SER A 2 -23.71 -32.52 -55.48
C SER A 2 -24.12 -31.07 -55.77
N ASN A 3 -25.06 -30.58 -54.94
CA ASN A 3 -25.07 -29.19 -54.47
C ASN A 3 -23.89 -28.97 -53.48
N LYS A 4 -22.65 -29.16 -53.92
CA LYS A 4 -21.44 -28.98 -53.08
C LYS A 4 -21.04 -27.50 -52.94
N LYS A 5 -21.40 -26.64 -53.90
CA LYS A 5 -21.01 -25.21 -53.90
C LYS A 5 -21.74 -24.33 -52.88
N GLY A 6 -22.95 -24.71 -52.45
CA GLY A 6 -23.72 -23.94 -51.46
C GLY A 6 -23.23 -24.14 -50.02
N SER A 7 -22.83 -25.37 -49.70
CA SER A 7 -22.34 -25.75 -48.36
C SER A 7 -21.04 -25.03 -48.00
N GLU A 8 -20.13 -24.83 -48.96
CA GLU A 8 -18.84 -24.16 -48.72
C GLU A 8 -19.01 -22.67 -48.40
N ARG A 9 -19.98 -21.99 -49.03
CA ARG A 9 -20.28 -20.58 -48.74
C ARG A 9 -20.90 -20.38 -47.36
N ILE A 10 -21.78 -21.29 -46.95
CA ILE A 10 -22.43 -21.24 -45.63
C ILE A 10 -21.40 -21.51 -44.52
N LEU A 11 -20.49 -22.46 -44.72
CA LEU A 11 -19.36 -22.71 -43.81
C LEU A 11 -18.43 -21.50 -43.69
N SER A 12 -18.18 -20.78 -44.78
CA SER A 12 -17.34 -19.58 -44.78
C SER A 12 -17.95 -18.41 -43.99
N ILE A 13 -19.26 -18.15 -44.17
CA ILE A 13 -19.96 -17.10 -43.41
C ILE A 13 -20.03 -17.47 -41.93
N TRP A 14 -20.27 -18.74 -41.60
CA TRP A 14 -20.33 -19.20 -40.22
C TRP A 14 -18.98 -19.04 -39.50
N ASN A 15 -17.88 -19.38 -40.19
CA ASN A 15 -16.54 -19.13 -39.65
C ASN A 15 -16.28 -17.64 -39.41
N LEU A 16 -16.70 -16.76 -40.32
CA LEU A 16 -16.53 -15.32 -40.15
C LEU A 16 -17.26 -14.80 -38.91
N VAL A 17 -18.48 -15.30 -38.62
CA VAL A 17 -19.22 -14.97 -37.40
C VAL A 17 -18.50 -15.44 -36.14
N ILE A 18 -17.91 -16.64 -36.16
CA ILE A 18 -17.12 -17.17 -35.03
C ILE A 18 -15.90 -16.27 -34.77
N TRP A 19 -15.18 -15.86 -35.82
CA TRP A 19 -14.02 -14.97 -35.68
C TRP A 19 -14.40 -13.60 -35.09
N ILE A 20 -15.54 -13.04 -35.49
CA ILE A 20 -16.06 -11.78 -34.92
C ILE A 20 -16.39 -11.96 -33.44
N MET A 21 -17.03 -13.07 -33.05
CA MET A 21 -17.33 -13.34 -31.64
C MET A 21 -16.08 -13.51 -30.79
N VAL A 22 -15.06 -14.20 -31.30
CA VAL A 22 -13.76 -14.34 -30.60
C VAL A 22 -13.10 -12.97 -30.44
N GLY A 23 -13.06 -12.15 -31.50
CA GLY A 23 -12.52 -10.80 -31.44
C GLY A 23 -13.24 -9.91 -30.41
N LEU A 24 -14.58 -9.97 -30.39
CA LEU A 24 -15.40 -9.25 -29.40
C LEU A 24 -15.11 -9.72 -27.97
N ALA A 25 -14.98 -11.03 -27.75
CA ALA A 25 -14.66 -11.56 -26.43
C ALA A 25 -13.31 -11.06 -25.91
N PHE A 26 -12.29 -10.96 -26.77
CA PHE A 26 -10.99 -10.39 -26.42
C PHE A 26 -11.09 -8.90 -26.07
N VAL A 27 -11.80 -8.11 -26.88
CA VAL A 27 -11.96 -6.67 -26.64
C VAL A 27 -12.72 -6.41 -25.33
N ILE A 28 -13.80 -7.17 -25.08
CA ILE A 28 -14.57 -7.08 -23.83
C ILE A 28 -13.71 -7.50 -22.64
N GLY A 29 -12.92 -8.56 -22.76
CA GLY A 29 -12.00 -9.00 -21.72
C GLY A 29 -11.00 -7.90 -21.35
N ILE A 30 -10.28 -7.36 -22.34
CA ILE A 30 -9.30 -6.29 -22.13
C ILE A 30 -9.97 -5.03 -21.55
N TYR A 31 -11.13 -4.65 -22.07
CA TYR A 31 -11.89 -3.50 -21.57
C TYR A 31 -12.34 -3.71 -20.11
N ALA A 32 -12.79 -4.91 -19.76
CA ALA A 32 -13.18 -5.24 -18.40
C ALA A 32 -11.97 -5.15 -17.46
N PHE A 33 -10.83 -5.75 -17.80
CA PHE A 33 -9.63 -5.74 -16.97
C PHE A 33 -9.02 -4.33 -16.80
N ASN A 34 -8.98 -3.52 -17.86
CA ASN A 34 -8.42 -2.16 -17.78
C ASN A 34 -9.34 -1.18 -17.02
N ASN A 35 -10.64 -1.47 -16.90
CA ASN A 35 -11.57 -0.62 -16.14
C ASN A 35 -11.72 -1.03 -14.68
N VAL A 36 -11.17 -2.18 -14.26
CA VAL A 36 -11.06 -2.49 -12.84
C VAL A 36 -9.97 -1.60 -12.26
N LYS A 37 -10.38 -0.43 -11.75
CA LYS A 37 -9.56 0.33 -10.81
C LYS A 37 -9.41 -0.51 -9.56
N THR A 38 -8.36 -1.34 -9.51
CA THR A 38 -7.99 -2.02 -8.27
C THR A 38 -7.69 -0.96 -7.23
N ASP A 39 -8.47 -0.94 -6.15
CA ASP A 39 -8.23 -0.05 -5.02
C ASP A 39 -6.91 -0.45 -4.34
N ALA A 40 -5.81 0.16 -4.81
CA ALA A 40 -4.47 -0.10 -4.32
C ALA A 40 -4.24 0.51 -2.92
N ARG A 41 -5.17 1.34 -2.41
CA ARG A 41 -4.97 2.11 -1.18
C ARG A 41 -4.76 1.22 0.03
N ALA A 42 -5.60 0.19 0.19
CA ALA A 42 -5.51 -0.73 1.33
C ALA A 42 -4.22 -1.57 1.26
N ILE A 43 -3.86 -2.05 0.07
CA ILE A 43 -2.66 -2.87 -0.17
C ILE A 43 -1.40 -2.05 0.06
N GLU A 44 -1.35 -0.81 -0.44
CA GLU A 44 -0.21 0.10 -0.21
C GLU A 44 -0.07 0.48 1.26
N ALA A 45 -1.17 0.76 1.96
CA ALA A 45 -1.14 1.07 3.39
C ALA A 45 -0.61 -0.12 4.20
N ASP A 46 -1.07 -1.34 3.92
CA ASP A 46 -0.59 -2.56 4.58
C ASP A 46 0.89 -2.82 4.26
N LEU A 47 1.30 -2.71 3.00
CA LEU A 47 2.70 -2.89 2.59
C LEU A 47 3.63 -1.87 3.25
N LEU A 48 3.18 -0.62 3.39
CA LEU A 48 3.92 0.44 4.09
C LEU A 48 4.06 0.11 5.58
N ALA A 49 2.98 -0.33 6.24
CA ALA A 49 3.05 -0.75 7.64
C ALA A 49 3.97 -1.95 7.84
N LEU A 50 3.89 -2.97 6.98
CA LEU A 50 4.77 -4.14 7.04
C LEU A 50 6.24 -3.77 6.88
N LYS A 51 6.58 -2.85 5.97
CA LYS A 51 7.95 -2.33 5.85
C LYS A 51 8.41 -1.61 7.11
N LEU A 52 7.55 -0.78 7.70
CA LEU A 52 7.85 -0.08 8.95
C LEU A 52 8.05 -1.06 10.11
N ILE A 53 7.17 -2.07 10.24
CA ILE A 53 7.28 -3.12 11.25
C ILE A 53 8.63 -3.84 11.10
N ASN A 54 8.96 -4.33 9.90
CA ASN A 54 10.20 -5.07 9.68
C ASN A 54 11.46 -4.23 9.87
N CYS A 55 11.36 -2.90 9.79
CA CYS A 55 12.49 -2.00 10.03
C CYS A 55 12.65 -1.65 11.51
N VAL A 56 11.55 -1.32 12.17
CA VAL A 56 11.50 -0.88 13.57
C VAL A 56 11.70 -2.06 14.53
N VAL A 57 11.29 -3.26 14.11
CA VAL A 57 11.24 -4.46 14.93
C VAL A 57 12.12 -5.54 14.35
N ASP A 58 13.01 -6.05 15.18
CA ASP A 58 13.70 -7.32 14.95
C ASP A 58 13.15 -8.32 15.97
N TYR A 59 11.98 -8.88 15.67
CA TYR A 59 11.13 -9.57 16.64
C TYR A 59 11.90 -10.67 17.40
N PRO A 60 11.81 -10.73 18.75
CA PRO A 60 10.90 -10.02 19.65
C PRO A 60 11.46 -8.69 20.22
N THR A 61 12.55 -8.18 19.63
CA THR A 61 13.26 -7.00 20.10
C THR A 61 13.03 -5.78 19.22
N LEU A 62 13.18 -4.58 19.79
CA LEU A 62 13.26 -3.37 18.99
C LEU A 62 14.62 -3.30 18.30
N ASN A 63 14.63 -2.82 17.06
CA ASN A 63 15.87 -2.58 16.35
C ASN A 63 16.74 -1.63 17.19
N PRO A 64 17.95 -2.05 17.61
CA PRO A 64 18.80 -1.24 18.48
C PRO A 64 19.18 0.09 17.84
N ASN A 65 19.30 0.14 16.51
CA ASN A 65 19.61 1.38 15.79
C ASN A 65 18.43 2.36 15.78
N PHE A 66 17.19 1.88 15.96
CA PHE A 66 16.03 2.76 16.04
C PHE A 66 16.04 3.58 17.33
N LEU A 67 16.42 2.97 18.46
CA LEU A 67 16.37 3.62 19.79
C LEU A 67 17.52 4.60 20.06
N VAL A 68 18.68 4.39 19.44
CA VAL A 68 19.90 5.17 19.72
C VAL A 68 19.87 6.57 19.12
N ASP A 69 19.07 6.81 18.07
CA ASP A 69 19.05 8.08 17.32
C ASP A 69 18.02 9.13 17.80
N PHE A 70 17.29 8.87 18.89
CA PHE A 70 16.14 9.67 19.34
C PHE A 70 16.44 11.02 20.02
N GLY A 71 17.50 11.70 19.59
CA GLY A 71 17.81 13.07 20.02
C GLY A 71 16.87 14.15 19.44
N SER A 72 16.13 13.87 18.36
CA SER A 72 15.19 14.80 17.69
C SER A 72 14.26 14.05 16.73
N ASP A 73 13.04 14.55 16.52
CA ASP A 73 12.07 14.04 15.52
C ASP A 73 12.65 14.04 14.09
N GLU A 74 13.58 14.95 13.81
CA GLU A 74 14.25 15.06 12.52
C GLU A 74 15.16 13.87 12.21
N LYS A 75 15.90 13.39 13.22
CA LYS A 75 16.77 12.22 13.10
C LYS A 75 15.97 10.94 12.89
N ALA A 76 14.83 10.81 13.57
CA ALA A 76 13.94 9.68 13.38
C ALA A 76 13.36 9.65 11.95
N ARG A 77 13.01 10.80 11.38
CA ARG A 77 12.60 10.89 9.96
C ARG A 77 13.73 10.49 9.02
N GLU A 78 14.95 10.91 9.29
CA GLU A 78 16.12 10.53 8.49
C GLU A 78 16.40 9.03 8.55
N PHE A 79 16.30 8.43 9.74
CA PHE A 79 16.40 6.99 9.94
C PHE A 79 15.33 6.24 9.14
N LEU A 80 14.06 6.63 9.28
CA LEU A 80 12.95 6.02 8.54
C LEU A 80 13.15 6.09 7.01
N LYS A 81 13.72 7.18 6.50
CA LYS A 81 14.05 7.29 5.07
C LYS A 81 15.21 6.40 4.65
N ARG A 82 16.32 6.44 5.41
CA ARG A 82 17.58 5.79 5.03
C ARG A 82 17.56 4.29 5.31
N GLU A 83 17.24 3.90 6.54
CA GLU A 83 17.34 2.52 7.02
C GLU A 83 16.11 1.70 6.62
N CYS A 84 14.90 2.26 6.78
CA CYS A 84 13.69 1.56 6.36
C CYS A 84 13.46 1.62 4.85
N LYS A 85 14.35 2.28 4.09
CA LYS A 85 14.26 2.51 2.64
C LYS A 85 12.86 2.94 2.24
N LEU A 86 12.24 3.78 3.07
CA LEU A 86 11.01 4.46 2.69
C LEU A 86 11.43 5.45 1.61
N VAL A 87 11.29 5.00 0.36
CA VAL A 87 11.48 5.86 -0.79
C VAL A 87 10.49 7.00 -0.61
N ASP A 88 10.99 8.18 -0.22
CA ASP A 88 10.34 9.41 -0.63
C ASP A 88 10.23 9.23 -2.14
N SER A 89 9.01 9.12 -2.66
CA SER A 89 8.72 9.29 -4.07
C SER A 89 9.03 10.73 -4.52
N GLY A 90 10.17 11.28 -4.07
CA GLY A 90 10.68 12.61 -4.33
C GLY A 90 11.40 12.71 -5.66
N ASN A 91 11.26 11.73 -6.56
CA ASN A 91 11.74 11.80 -7.94
C ASN A 91 10.73 11.24 -8.95
N VAL A 92 9.43 11.27 -8.61
CA VAL A 92 8.38 11.24 -9.61
C VAL A 92 7.67 12.58 -9.48
N ASP A 93 7.90 13.46 -10.44
CA ASP A 93 7.39 14.83 -10.56
C ASP A 93 5.85 14.96 -10.56
N ASN A 94 5.09 13.94 -10.19
CA ASN A 94 3.63 14.00 -10.14
C ASN A 94 3.05 13.16 -8.97
N GLY A 95 2.56 13.85 -7.93
CA GLY A 95 1.35 13.43 -7.20
C GLY A 95 1.45 12.54 -5.95
N LEU A 96 2.59 11.98 -5.57
CA LEU A 96 2.69 11.11 -4.37
C LEU A 96 3.03 11.85 -3.06
N ARG A 97 3.57 13.07 -3.14
CA ARG A 97 3.69 13.97 -1.99
C ARG A 97 2.29 14.41 -1.55
N GLY A 98 1.81 13.88 -0.42
CA GLY A 98 0.48 14.16 0.14
C GLY A 98 -0.52 13.00 0.11
N LYS A 99 -0.15 11.85 -0.47
CA LYS A 99 -1.04 10.67 -0.55
C LYS A 99 -0.77 9.60 0.50
N LEU A 100 0.40 9.63 1.15
CA LEU A 100 0.81 8.62 2.12
C LEU A 100 0.98 9.25 3.50
N PHE A 101 0.56 8.51 4.52
CA PHE A 101 0.75 8.82 5.93
C PHE A 101 1.18 7.56 6.66
N ALA A 102 2.16 7.69 7.55
CA ALA A 102 2.44 6.68 8.54
C ALA A 102 2.90 7.30 9.87
N LYS A 103 2.51 6.65 10.96
CA LYS A 103 2.88 7.00 12.32
C LYS A 103 3.42 5.78 13.04
N VAL A 104 4.56 5.93 13.71
CA VAL A 104 5.12 4.93 14.63
C VAL A 104 5.10 5.54 16.02
N LYS A 105 4.24 5.03 16.89
CA LYS A 105 4.17 5.41 18.29
C LYS A 105 4.88 4.36 19.12
N ILE A 106 5.84 4.78 19.95
CA ILE A 106 6.52 3.93 20.93
C ILE A 106 6.14 4.41 22.32
N THR A 107 5.65 3.49 23.14
CA THR A 107 5.30 3.72 24.54
C THR A 107 6.04 2.73 25.41
N LYS A 108 6.77 3.21 26.42
CA LYS A 108 7.37 2.33 27.42
C LYS A 108 6.31 1.92 28.42
N VAL A 109 6.20 0.62 28.72
CA VAL A 109 5.15 0.09 29.60
C VAL A 109 5.38 0.53 31.05
N SER A 110 6.65 0.56 31.47
CA SER A 110 7.05 0.77 32.88
C SER A 110 7.41 2.21 33.24
N GLY A 111 7.18 3.16 32.34
CA GLY A 111 7.47 4.58 32.57
C GLY A 111 6.87 5.41 31.45
N GLY A 112 6.30 6.57 31.75
CA GLY A 112 5.51 7.40 30.82
C GLY A 112 6.25 8.02 29.63
N PHE A 113 7.25 7.32 29.09
CA PHE A 113 7.92 7.65 27.84
C PHE A 113 7.00 7.28 26.68
N GLU A 114 6.52 8.31 25.99
CA GLU A 114 5.81 8.19 24.71
C GLU A 114 6.55 9.01 23.66
N ARG A 115 6.76 8.42 22.49
CA ARG A 115 7.28 9.09 21.29
C ARG A 115 6.45 8.74 20.09
N ASN A 116 6.20 9.75 19.25
CA ASN A 116 5.42 9.63 18.04
C ASN A 116 6.29 10.08 16.86
N PHE A 117 6.51 9.19 15.91
CA PHE A 117 7.26 9.48 14.69
C PHE A 117 6.31 9.50 13.51
N TYR A 118 6.47 10.47 12.63
CA TYR A 118 5.59 10.66 11.49
C TYR A 118 6.35 10.65 10.17
N TYR A 119 5.74 10.01 9.18
CA TYR A 119 6.20 9.96 7.80
C TYR A 119 5.06 10.33 6.84
N GLY A 120 5.36 11.16 5.85
CA GLY A 120 4.36 11.65 4.89
C GLY A 120 3.62 12.91 5.36
N ASP A 121 2.31 12.96 5.07
CA ASP A 121 1.43 14.09 5.40
C ASP A 121 0.67 13.86 6.71
N ASN A 122 1.08 14.58 7.76
CA ASN A 122 0.51 14.45 9.10
C ASN A 122 -0.95 14.93 9.18
N SER A 123 -1.43 15.75 8.24
CA SER A 123 -2.83 16.20 8.23
C SER A 123 -3.81 15.03 8.03
N LYS A 124 -3.32 13.90 7.53
CA LYS A 124 -4.07 12.66 7.29
C LYS A 124 -4.25 11.77 8.52
N GLU A 125 -3.71 12.15 9.68
CA GLU A 125 -3.98 11.44 10.93
C GLU A 125 -5.46 11.50 11.31
N LEU A 126 -6.11 12.64 11.08
CA LEU A 126 -7.55 12.81 11.30
C LEU A 126 -8.37 11.90 10.38
N ASP A 127 -7.99 11.81 9.11
CA ASP A 127 -8.63 10.94 8.12
C ASP A 127 -8.54 9.46 8.53
N CYS A 128 -7.39 9.05 9.09
CA CYS A 128 -7.19 7.70 9.65
C CYS A 128 -8.09 7.41 10.86
N ASN A 129 -8.29 8.41 11.74
CA ASN A 129 -9.08 8.24 12.96
C ASN A 129 -10.60 8.29 12.72
N MET A 130 -11.06 8.94 11.65
CA MET A 130 -12.49 9.25 11.46
C MET A 130 -13.28 8.28 10.55
N GLN A 131 -12.67 7.22 10.01
CA GLN A 131 -13.34 6.25 9.09
C GLN A 131 -14.29 6.94 8.08
N ILE A 132 -13.81 8.00 7.44
CA ILE A 132 -14.63 8.82 6.55
C ILE A 132 -14.93 8.04 5.26
N GLU A 133 -16.19 8.05 4.80
CA GLU A 133 -16.57 7.47 3.51
C GLU A 133 -15.75 8.06 2.36
N GLY A 134 -15.14 7.21 1.52
CA GLY A 134 -14.30 7.62 0.39
C GLY A 134 -12.80 7.71 0.66
N VAL A 135 -12.37 7.53 1.92
CA VAL A 135 -10.96 7.40 2.32
C VAL A 135 -10.60 5.92 2.52
N SER A 136 -9.36 5.54 2.22
CA SER A 136 -8.86 4.18 2.50
C SER A 136 -9.01 3.81 3.98
N PRO A 137 -9.29 2.54 4.32
CA PRO A 137 -9.15 2.07 5.69
C PRO A 137 -7.72 2.33 6.18
N CYS A 138 -7.60 2.88 7.39
CA CYS A 138 -6.32 3.05 8.04
C CYS A 138 -5.85 1.71 8.60
N PHE A 139 -4.63 1.33 8.28
CA PHE A 139 -4.04 0.15 8.86
C PHE A 139 -3.41 0.52 10.19
N THR A 140 -3.80 -0.19 11.25
CA THR A 140 -3.23 -0.02 12.59
C THR A 140 -2.78 -1.38 13.11
N LYS A 141 -1.54 -1.47 13.57
CA LYS A 141 -1.01 -2.69 14.19
C LYS A 141 -0.18 -2.33 15.41
N THR A 142 -0.52 -2.96 16.53
CA THR A 142 0.20 -2.84 17.80
C THR A 142 0.95 -4.13 18.08
N PHE A 143 2.13 -4.01 18.69
CA PHE A 143 2.90 -5.16 19.15
C PHE A 143 3.79 -4.77 20.32
N HIS A 144 4.16 -5.78 21.10
CA HIS A 144 5.06 -5.64 22.23
C HIS A 144 6.47 -6.05 21.82
N ALA A 145 7.47 -5.26 22.22
CA ALA A 145 8.87 -5.52 21.94
C ALA A 145 9.73 -5.18 23.16
N LYS A 146 10.87 -5.86 23.30
CA LYS A 146 11.82 -5.64 24.38
C LYS A 146 13.07 -4.92 23.91
N HIS A 147 13.61 -4.02 24.73
CA HIS A 147 14.94 -3.44 24.54
C HIS A 147 15.59 -3.16 25.91
N ASN A 148 16.82 -3.62 26.12
CA ASN A 148 17.56 -3.45 27.38
C ASN A 148 16.78 -3.83 28.65
N ASN A 149 16.05 -4.96 28.64
CA ASN A 149 15.16 -5.43 29.71
C ASN A 149 13.95 -4.52 30.01
N GLU A 150 13.65 -3.55 29.15
CA GLU A 150 12.46 -2.73 29.23
C GLU A 150 11.43 -3.19 28.18
N ASP A 151 10.16 -3.18 28.58
CA ASP A 151 9.03 -3.50 27.72
C ASP A 151 8.51 -2.24 27.03
N TYR A 152 8.34 -2.33 25.72
CA TYR A 152 7.79 -1.28 24.88
C TYR A 152 6.57 -1.81 24.12
N GLU A 153 5.56 -0.96 24.01
CA GLU A 153 4.45 -1.11 23.10
C GLU A 153 4.70 -0.19 21.90
N VAL A 154 4.59 -0.77 20.71
CA VAL A 154 4.80 -0.04 19.46
C VAL A 154 3.52 -0.16 18.64
N GLU A 155 2.99 1.00 18.29
CA GLU A 155 1.80 1.15 17.44
C GLU A 155 2.24 1.73 16.11
N ILE A 156 1.96 1.01 15.02
CA ILE A 156 2.20 1.47 13.66
C ILE A 156 0.86 1.73 13.00
N LYS A 157 0.68 2.95 12.50
CA LYS A 157 -0.45 3.40 11.71
C LYS A 157 0.01 3.76 10.31
N SER A 158 -0.74 3.38 9.29
CA SER A 158 -0.49 3.78 7.91
C SER A 158 -1.78 4.00 7.12
N LEU A 159 -1.72 4.93 6.17
CA LEU A 159 -2.80 5.27 5.26
C LEU A 159 -2.22 5.63 3.90
N SER A 160 -2.85 5.10 2.84
CA SER A 160 -2.62 5.54 1.46
C SER A 160 -3.92 6.08 0.89
N ASN A 161 -3.83 7.18 0.14
CA ASN A 161 -4.93 7.72 -0.65
C ASN A 161 -4.64 7.63 -2.15
N ASN A 162 -3.73 6.74 -2.54
CA ASN A 162 -3.43 6.50 -3.95
C ASN A 162 -4.50 5.62 -4.59
N LEU A 163 -5.40 6.24 -5.36
CA LEU A 163 -6.19 5.52 -6.34
C LEU A 163 -5.17 5.08 -7.40
N GLY A 164 -4.77 3.81 -7.39
CA GLY A 164 -3.77 3.31 -8.34
C GLY A 164 -4.07 3.80 -9.75
N ASP A 165 -3.07 4.41 -10.39
CA ASP A 165 -3.21 4.82 -11.79
C ASP A 165 -3.19 3.53 -12.63
N GLY A 166 -4.32 3.23 -13.27
CA GLY A 166 -4.47 2.11 -14.20
C GLY A 166 -3.79 2.37 -15.53
#